data_AF-A0A2V4VN03-F1
#
_entry.id   AF-A0A2V4VN03-F1
#
_cell.length_a   1.000
_cell.length_b   1.000
_cell.length_c   1.000
_cell.angle_alpha   90.00
_cell.angle_beta   90.00
_cell.angle_gamma   90.00
#
_symmetry.space_group_name_H-M   'P 1'
#
loop_
_entity.id
_entity.type
_entity.pdbx_description
1 polymer ?
#
loop_
_entity_poly.entity_id
_entity_poly.type
_entity_poly.pdbx_seq_one_letter_code
_entity_poly.pdbx_strand_id
1 'polypeptide(L)'
;MSIQASKSAGYAIILVNLKTGESRILNDLLVKAGKKGVESIPAWNWSPEGDKIAISYGNTEKSSLAVYDANAGAFEYLPRTTNYISTGLVLWHINGKALDYISEYPSNQLSLFRYNTVSKKVKPIKKMTQKEFQQFWKLDKYIQAS
;
A
#
# COMPACT_ATOMS: atom_id res chain seq x y z
N MET A 1 1.92 -11.51 11.06
CA MET A 1 3.13 -10.68 11.26
C MET A 1 3.86 -10.59 9.93
N SER A 2 4.35 -9.40 9.56
CA SER A 2 5.09 -9.17 8.31
C SER A 2 6.54 -8.81 8.61
N ILE A 3 7.46 -9.29 7.80
CA ILE A 3 8.87 -8.93 7.86
C ILE A 3 9.22 -8.17 6.57
N GLN A 4 9.88 -7.02 6.73
CA GLN A 4 10.34 -6.20 5.62
C GLN A 4 11.81 -6.53 5.34
N ALA A 5 12.14 -6.78 4.06
CA ALA A 5 13.50 -6.91 3.60
C ALA A 5 13.80 -5.86 2.52
N SER A 6 14.90 -5.12 2.68
CA SER A 6 15.37 -4.13 1.70
C SER A 6 16.15 -4.81 0.57
N LYS A 7 15.80 -4.49 -0.69
CA LYS A 7 16.55 -4.88 -1.89
C LYS A 7 16.98 -3.62 -2.65
N SER A 8 17.97 -3.74 -3.55
CA SER A 8 18.49 -2.63 -4.35
C SER A 8 17.46 -1.88 -5.21
N ALA A 9 16.30 -2.47 -5.50
CA ALA A 9 15.21 -1.87 -6.28
C ALA A 9 13.97 -1.49 -5.45
N GLY A 10 14.02 -1.58 -4.12
CA GLY A 10 12.92 -1.25 -3.20
C GLY A 10 12.68 -2.32 -2.13
N TYR A 11 11.49 -2.33 -1.53
CA TYR A 11 11.12 -3.28 -0.49
C TYR A 11 10.39 -4.50 -1.05
N ALA A 12 10.79 -5.68 -0.58
CA ALA A 12 9.99 -6.89 -0.70
C ALA A 12 9.25 -7.13 0.62
N ILE A 13 7.95 -7.45 0.53
CA ILE A 13 7.16 -7.81 1.71
C ILE A 13 7.06 -9.32 1.81
N ILE A 14 7.55 -9.85 2.93
CA ILE A 14 7.43 -11.26 3.29
C ILE A 14 6.37 -11.38 4.38
N LEU A 15 5.31 -12.13 4.08
CA LEU A 15 4.31 -12.52 5.05
C LEU A 15 4.72 -13.86 5.65
N VAL A 16 4.78 -13.94 6.99
CA VAL A 16 5.15 -15.16 7.70
C VAL A 16 4.02 -15.54 8.65
N ASN A 17 3.54 -16.78 8.51
CA ASN A 17 2.65 -17.39 9.48
C ASN A 17 3.51 -17.93 10.63
N LEU A 18 3.41 -17.31 11.81
CA LEU A 18 4.23 -17.68 12.95
C LEU A 18 3.86 -19.04 13.58
N LYS A 19 2.64 -19.54 13.32
CA LYS A 19 2.20 -20.84 13.83
C LYS A 19 2.77 -21.99 13.01
N THR A 20 2.81 -21.83 11.69
CA THR A 20 3.21 -22.90 10.76
C THR A 20 4.62 -22.72 10.21
N GLY A 21 5.19 -21.52 10.31
CA GLY A 21 6.45 -21.15 9.66
C GLY A 21 6.31 -20.90 8.15
N GLU A 22 5.12 -21.06 7.58
CA GLU A 22 4.90 -20.79 6.15
C GLU A 22 5.14 -19.33 5.81
N SER A 23 5.80 -19.08 4.68
CA SER A 23 6.06 -17.71 4.21
C SER A 23 5.61 -17.51 2.77
N ARG A 24 5.25 -16.27 2.44
CA ARG A 24 4.84 -15.84 1.10
C ARG A 24 5.43 -14.47 0.80
N ILE A 25 5.88 -14.26 -0.43
CA ILE A 25 6.44 -12.99 -0.90
C ILE A 25 5.39 -12.27 -1.75
N LEU A 26 4.93 -11.09 -1.32
CA LEU A 26 3.85 -10.38 -2.01
C LEU A 26 4.23 -9.94 -3.43
N ASN A 27 5.49 -9.55 -3.65
CA ASN A 27 5.99 -9.19 -4.97
C ASN A 27 5.81 -10.36 -5.97
N ASP A 28 6.16 -11.59 -5.56
CA ASP A 28 6.01 -12.78 -6.40
C ASP A 28 4.54 -13.10 -6.67
N LEU A 29 3.67 -12.90 -5.68
CA LEU A 29 2.23 -13.09 -5.85
C LEU A 29 1.64 -12.07 -6.84
N LEU A 30 2.10 -10.82 -6.83
CA LEU A 30 1.70 -9.81 -7.81
C LEU A 30 2.14 -10.21 -9.23
N VAL A 31 3.36 -10.70 -9.39
CA VAL A 31 3.88 -11.21 -10.68
C VAL A 31 3.07 -12.41 -11.16
N LYS A 32 2.78 -13.38 -10.28
CA LYS A 32 1.92 -14.54 -10.57
C LYS A 32 0.50 -14.12 -10.97
N ALA A 33 -0.02 -13.04 -10.40
CA ALA A 33 -1.31 -12.44 -10.77
C ALA A 33 -1.25 -11.59 -12.07
N GLY A 34 -0.16 -11.70 -12.84
CA GLY A 34 0.01 -11.05 -14.15
C GLY A 34 0.40 -9.59 -14.09
N LYS A 35 0.78 -9.04 -12.93
CA LYS A 35 1.27 -7.66 -12.83
C LYS A 35 2.72 -7.61 -13.32
N LYS A 36 2.94 -6.88 -14.42
CA LYS A 36 4.27 -6.65 -15.01
C LYS A 36 4.93 -5.43 -14.41
N GLY A 37 6.27 -5.44 -14.33
CA GLY A 37 7.05 -4.29 -13.87
C GLY A 37 6.85 -3.94 -12.40
N VAL A 38 6.57 -4.93 -11.55
CA VAL A 38 6.51 -4.72 -10.10
C VAL A 38 7.92 -4.85 -9.54
N GLU A 39 8.58 -3.71 -9.36
CA GLU A 39 9.94 -3.63 -8.80
C GLU A 39 9.92 -3.50 -7.28
N SER A 40 8.93 -2.76 -6.76
CA SER A 40 8.87 -2.42 -5.34
C SER A 40 7.45 -2.36 -4.77
N ILE A 41 7.38 -2.49 -3.44
CA ILE A 41 6.20 -2.19 -2.63
C ILE A 41 6.59 -1.08 -1.63
N PRO A 42 6.47 0.21 -2.01
CA PRO A 42 7.04 1.31 -1.21
C PRO A 42 6.22 1.72 0.02
N ALA A 43 4.94 1.37 0.09
CA ALA A 43 4.06 1.64 1.23
C ALA A 43 3.08 0.48 1.45
N TRP A 44 2.81 0.16 2.71
CA TRP A 44 1.92 -0.92 3.12
C TRP A 44 1.38 -0.69 4.53
N ASN A 45 0.21 -1.24 4.83
CA ASN A 45 -0.38 -1.18 6.16
C ASN A 45 -1.41 -2.32 6.37
N TRP A 46 -1.38 -2.93 7.56
CA TRP A 46 -2.34 -3.97 7.94
C TRP A 46 -3.71 -3.35 8.26
N SER A 47 -4.78 -4.06 7.89
CA SER A 47 -6.13 -3.72 8.35
C SER A 47 -6.20 -3.85 9.87
N PRO A 48 -7.14 -3.14 10.53
CA PRO A 48 -7.30 -3.22 11.98
C PRO A 48 -7.54 -4.66 12.48
N GLU A 49 -8.27 -5.46 11.70
CA GLU A 49 -8.55 -6.88 11.99
C GLU A 49 -7.34 -7.81 11.71
N GLY A 50 -6.25 -7.30 11.13
CA GLY A 50 -5.03 -8.07 10.87
C GLY A 50 -5.12 -9.14 9.78
N ASP A 51 -6.23 -9.20 9.03
CA ASP A 51 -6.46 -10.22 8.00
C ASP A 51 -6.15 -9.74 6.57
N LYS A 52 -6.02 -8.43 6.36
CA LYS A 52 -5.73 -7.82 5.07
C LYS A 52 -4.55 -6.85 5.16
N ILE A 53 -3.80 -6.73 4.07
CA ILE A 53 -2.72 -5.76 3.94
C ILE A 53 -2.98 -4.88 2.71
N ALA A 54 -3.08 -3.58 2.92
CA ALA A 54 -3.11 -2.62 1.83
C ALA A 54 -1.67 -2.33 1.41
N ILE A 55 -1.41 -2.30 0.10
CA ILE A 55 -0.09 -2.10 -0.46
C ILE A 55 -0.17 -1.12 -1.64
N SER A 56 0.86 -0.30 -1.78
CA SER A 56 1.20 0.31 -3.06
C SER A 56 2.26 -0.53 -3.76
N TYR A 57 2.17 -0.70 -5.07
CA TYR A 57 3.14 -1.47 -5.84
C TYR A 57 3.39 -0.83 -7.21
N GLY A 58 4.55 -1.12 -7.80
CA GLY A 58 4.90 -0.66 -9.14
C GLY A 58 6.40 -0.49 -9.34
N ASN A 59 6.76 0.50 -10.14
CA ASN A 59 8.13 0.86 -10.49
C ASN A 59 8.36 2.37 -10.31
N THR A 60 9.50 2.88 -10.76
CA THR A 60 9.90 4.29 -10.65
C THR A 60 8.96 5.27 -11.38
N GLU A 61 8.16 4.81 -12.33
CA GLU A 61 7.32 5.66 -13.18
C GLU A 61 5.83 5.51 -12.90
N LYS A 62 5.42 4.44 -12.21
CA LYS A 62 4.01 4.11 -12.02
C LYS A 62 3.76 3.44 -10.69
N SER A 63 2.78 3.98 -9.97
CA SER A 63 2.23 3.40 -8.75
C SER A 63 0.79 2.94 -8.94
N SER A 64 0.47 1.79 -8.34
CA SER A 64 -0.87 1.20 -8.24
C SER A 64 -1.10 0.74 -6.80
N LEU A 65 -2.36 0.50 -6.42
CA LEU A 65 -2.72 0.04 -5.08
C LEU A 65 -3.51 -1.26 -5.13
N ALA A 66 -3.31 -2.11 -4.13
CA ALA A 66 -4.07 -3.32 -3.92
C ALA A 66 -4.30 -3.57 -2.42
N VAL A 67 -5.30 -4.36 -2.10
CA VAL A 67 -5.48 -5.00 -0.80
C VAL A 67 -5.28 -6.49 -1.00
N TYR A 68 -4.38 -7.10 -0.24
CA TYR A 68 -4.19 -8.54 -0.22
C TYR A 68 -4.89 -9.13 1.01
N ASP A 69 -5.77 -10.10 0.78
CA ASP A 69 -6.40 -10.89 1.84
C ASP A 69 -5.46 -12.05 2.21
N ALA A 70 -4.94 -12.03 3.43
CA ALA A 70 -3.96 -13.01 3.88
C ALA A 70 -4.57 -14.41 4.09
N ASN A 71 -5.86 -14.47 4.38
CA ASN A 71 -6.58 -15.73 4.59
C ASN A 71 -6.99 -16.35 3.25
N ALA A 72 -7.59 -15.56 2.36
CA ALA A 72 -8.04 -16.02 1.05
C ALA A 72 -6.89 -16.15 0.02
N GLY A 73 -5.76 -15.48 0.26
CA GLY A 73 -4.62 -15.50 -0.67
C GLY A 73 -4.86 -14.74 -1.97
N ALA A 74 -5.72 -13.71 -1.95
CA ALA A 74 -6.18 -13.02 -3.14
C ALA A 74 -5.98 -11.50 -3.05
N PHE A 75 -5.81 -10.86 -4.21
CA PHE A 75 -5.72 -9.40 -4.32
C PHE A 75 -7.06 -8.80 -4.77
N GLU A 76 -7.43 -7.71 -4.11
CA GLU A 76 -8.38 -6.72 -4.59
C GLU A 76 -7.60 -5.51 -5.11
N TYR A 77 -7.74 -5.19 -6.40
CA TYR A 77 -7.06 -4.05 -7.02
C TYR A 77 -7.91 -2.79 -6.92
N LEU A 78 -7.32 -1.71 -6.41
CA LEU A 78 -8.03 -0.44 -6.25
C LEU A 78 -8.14 0.27 -7.61
N PRO A 79 -9.30 0.90 -7.91
CA PRO A 79 -9.42 1.72 -9.10
C PRO A 79 -8.53 2.96 -8.99
N ARG A 80 -7.94 3.38 -10.11
CA ARG A 80 -7.12 4.60 -10.19
C ARG A 80 -8.00 5.76 -10.64
N THR A 81 -7.92 6.91 -9.96
CA THR A 81 -8.56 8.14 -10.45
C THR A 81 -7.64 8.91 -11.40
N THR A 82 -6.34 8.61 -11.41
CA THR A 82 -5.34 9.21 -12.29
C THR A 82 -4.08 8.34 -12.40
N ASN A 83 -3.08 8.78 -13.17
CA ASN A 83 -1.82 8.08 -13.40
C ASN A 83 -0.78 8.34 -12.30
N TYR A 84 -1.04 7.88 -11.07
CA TYR A 84 -0.10 7.97 -9.95
C TYR A 84 1.33 7.55 -10.35
N ILE A 85 2.29 8.43 -10.10
CA ILE A 85 3.72 8.22 -10.32
C ILE A 85 4.28 7.43 -9.14
N SER A 86 4.07 7.95 -7.93
CA SER A 86 4.53 7.34 -6.67
C SER A 86 3.40 7.34 -5.63
N THR A 87 3.47 6.42 -4.66
CA THR A 87 2.59 6.41 -3.47
C THR A 87 3.49 6.19 -2.26
N GLY A 88 3.55 7.18 -1.38
CA GLY A 88 4.48 7.18 -0.26
C GLY A 88 3.89 6.70 1.06
N LEU A 89 2.56 6.56 1.14
CA LEU A 89 1.86 6.23 2.38
C LEU A 89 0.48 5.63 2.07
N VAL A 90 0.11 4.59 2.82
CA VAL A 90 -1.19 3.92 2.78
C VAL A 90 -1.58 3.61 4.22
N LEU A 91 -2.77 4.03 4.65
CA LEU A 91 -3.25 3.87 6.02
C LEU A 91 -4.68 3.37 6.05
N TRP A 92 -4.93 2.32 6.83
CA TRP A 92 -6.28 1.91 7.15
C TRP A 92 -6.94 2.88 8.13
N HIS A 93 -8.23 3.09 7.93
CA HIS A 93 -9.08 3.65 8.98
C HIS A 93 -9.27 2.60 10.06
N ILE A 94 -9.30 3.01 11.32
CA ILE A 94 -9.42 2.10 12.47
C ILE A 94 -10.69 1.24 12.44
N ASN A 95 -11.72 1.68 11.72
CA ASN A 95 -12.96 0.91 11.54
C ASN A 95 -12.92 -0.09 10.37
N GLY A 96 -11.81 -0.18 9.62
CA GLY A 96 -11.64 -1.10 8.49
C GLY A 96 -12.49 -0.78 7.24
N LYS A 97 -13.24 0.34 7.22
CA LYS A 97 -14.17 0.67 6.12
C LYS A 97 -13.56 1.53 5.02
N ALA A 98 -12.35 2.03 5.23
CA ALA A 98 -11.66 2.88 4.27
C ALA A 98 -10.14 2.81 4.41
N LEU A 99 -9.48 3.22 3.32
CA LEU A 99 -8.05 3.49 3.25
C LEU A 99 -7.85 4.94 2.87
N ASP A 100 -6.91 5.60 3.50
CA ASP A 100 -6.33 6.85 3.01
C ASP A 100 -4.94 6.59 2.45
N TYR A 101 -4.60 7.22 1.34
CA TYR A 101 -3.26 7.10 0.75
C TYR A 101 -2.84 8.41 0.10
N ILE A 102 -1.53 8.64 0.08
CA ILE A 102 -0.93 9.84 -0.51
C ILE A 102 -0.11 9.43 -1.74
N SER A 103 -0.55 9.92 -2.89
CA SER A 103 0.10 9.65 -4.17
C SER A 103 0.51 10.93 -4.88
N GLU A 104 1.57 10.83 -5.66
CA GLU A 104 2.08 11.89 -6.51
C GLU A 104 1.46 11.81 -7.91
N TYR A 105 0.76 12.86 -8.32
CA TYR A 105 0.39 13.15 -9.69
C TYR A 105 -0.27 14.54 -9.80
N PRO A 106 0.13 15.40 -10.78
CA PRO A 106 1.31 15.25 -11.64
C PRO A 106 2.62 15.34 -10.82
N SER A 107 3.77 15.29 -11.49
CA SER A 107 5.08 15.36 -10.80
C SER A 107 5.16 16.58 -9.87
N ASN A 108 5.75 16.37 -8.70
CA ASN A 108 5.85 17.34 -7.60
C ASN A 108 4.50 17.80 -7.00
N GLN A 109 3.40 17.08 -7.28
CA GLN A 109 2.10 17.35 -6.67
C GLN A 109 1.59 16.12 -5.94
N LEU A 110 1.57 16.20 -4.61
CA LEU A 110 0.99 15.17 -3.77
C LEU A 110 -0.51 15.42 -3.57
N SER A 111 -1.29 14.35 -3.51
CA SER A 111 -2.70 14.41 -3.19
C SER A 111 -3.10 13.26 -2.26
N LEU A 112 -4.00 13.57 -1.33
CA LEU A 112 -4.64 12.61 -0.44
C LEU A 112 -5.87 12.05 -1.13
N PHE A 113 -5.97 10.73 -1.17
CA PHE A 113 -7.09 9.97 -1.70
C PHE A 113 -7.70 9.09 -0.62
N ARG A 114 -8.99 8.81 -0.75
CA ARG A 114 -9.71 7.85 0.09
C ARG A 114 -10.34 6.76 -0.76
N TYR A 115 -10.04 5.53 -0.42
CA TYR A 115 -10.75 4.36 -0.91
C TYR A 115 -11.80 3.91 0.10
N ASN A 116 -13.03 3.67 -0.34
CA ASN A 116 -14.07 3.06 0.49
C ASN A 116 -14.18 1.57 0.14
N THR A 117 -14.04 0.71 1.15
CA THR A 117 -13.99 -0.75 0.94
C THR A 117 -15.34 -1.38 0.66
N VAL A 118 -16.44 -0.70 1.00
CA VAL A 118 -17.81 -1.15 0.73
C VAL A 118 -18.22 -0.77 -0.68
N SER A 119 -18.08 0.52 -1.03
CA SER A 119 -18.50 1.01 -2.35
C SER A 119 -17.46 0.73 -3.45
N LYS A 120 -16.26 0.26 -3.09
CA LYS A 120 -15.14 0.01 -4.00
C LYS A 120 -14.76 1.23 -4.85
N LYS A 121 -14.91 2.44 -4.30
CA LYS A 121 -14.64 3.71 -4.99
C LYS A 121 -13.53 4.49 -4.33
N VAL A 122 -12.73 5.15 -5.16
CA VAL A 122 -11.73 6.13 -4.74
C VAL A 122 -12.28 7.53 -4.97
N LYS A 123 -12.01 8.45 -4.02
CA LYS A 123 -12.20 9.88 -4.22
C LYS A 123 -10.95 10.67 -3.82
N PRO A 124 -10.60 11.75 -4.55
CA PRO A 124 -9.64 12.73 -4.06
C PRO A 124 -10.23 13.45 -2.85
N ILE A 125 -9.39 13.71 -1.85
CA ILE A 125 -9.77 14.44 -0.63
C ILE A 125 -9.21 15.86 -0.68
N LYS A 126 -7.90 15.99 -0.92
CA LYS A 126 -7.24 17.29 -1.07
C LYS A 126 -5.87 17.14 -1.71
N LYS A 127 -5.35 18.25 -2.26
CA LYS A 127 -3.92 18.40 -2.54
C LYS A 127 -3.14 18.46 -1.22
N MET A 128 -1.91 17.97 -1.25
CA MET A 128 -1.01 17.88 -0.10
C MET A 128 0.24 18.70 -0.37
N THR A 129 0.64 19.49 0.62
CA THR A 129 1.98 20.09 0.64
C THR A 129 3.02 19.06 1.08
N GLN A 130 4.29 19.29 0.71
CA GLN A 130 5.41 18.46 1.18
C GLN A 130 5.47 18.44 2.72
N LYS A 131 5.21 19.58 3.38
CA LYS A 131 5.22 19.69 4.85
C LYS A 131 4.15 18.79 5.49
N GLU A 132 2.92 18.81 4.97
CA GLU A 132 1.86 17.93 5.46
C GLU A 132 2.21 16.46 5.24
N PHE A 133 2.74 16.10 4.06
CA PHE A 133 3.19 14.73 3.80
C PHE A 133 4.24 14.27 4.81
N GLN A 134 5.23 15.11 5.12
CA GLN A 134 6.26 14.80 6.12
C GLN A 134 5.68 14.58 7.52
N GLN A 135 4.61 15.28 7.89
CA GLN A 135 3.92 15.06 9.17
C GLN A 135 3.25 13.69 9.19
N PHE A 136 2.50 13.33 8.14
CA PHE A 136 1.87 11.99 8.03
C PHE A 136 2.91 10.87 8.00
N TRP A 137 3.99 11.05 7.25
CA TRP A 137 5.05 10.05 7.14
C TRP A 137 5.77 9.80 8.48
N LYS A 138 6.01 10.85 9.27
CA LYS A 138 6.54 10.69 10.62
C LYS A 138 5.59 9.89 11.51
N LEU A 139 4.29 10.20 11.47
CA LEU A 139 3.27 9.49 12.25
C LEU A 139 3.20 7.99 11.88
N ASP A 140 3.19 7.67 10.58
CA ASP A 140 3.20 6.28 10.11
C ASP A 140 4.42 5.51 10.61
N LYS A 141 5.62 6.11 10.55
CA LYS A 141 6.84 5.49 11.08
C LYS A 141 6.79 5.22 12.58
N TYR A 142 6.18 6.11 13.37
CA TYR A 142 5.99 5.86 14.80
C TYR A 142 5.07 4.66 15.05
N ILE A 143 4.01 4.52 14.27
CA ILE A 143 3.04 3.41 14.40
C ILE A 143 3.65 2.07 13.96
N GLN A 144 4.53 2.05 12.95
CA GLN A 144 5.17 0.81 12.50
C GLN A 144 6.32 0.36 13.40
N ALA A 145 6.85 1.23 14.26
CA ALA A 145 7.94 0.94 15.18
C ALA A 145 7.49 0.59 16.62
N SER A 146 6.20 0.77 16.93
CA SER A 146 5.57 0.45 18.22
C SER A 146 4.90 -0.93 18.19
#